data_AF-A0A6J4RTJ5-F1
#
_entry.id   AF-A0A6J4RTJ5-F1
#
_cell.length_a   1.000
_cell.length_b   1.000
_cell.length_c   1.000
_cell.angle_alpha   90.00
_cell.angle_beta   90.00
_cell.angle_gamma   90.00
#
_symmetry.space_group_name_H-M   'P 1'
#
loop_
_entity.id
_entity.type
_entity.pdbx_description
1 polymer ?
#
loop_
_entity_poly.entity_id
_entity_poly.type
_entity_poly.pdbx_seq_one_letter_code
_entity_poly.pdbx_strand_id
1 'polypeptide(L)' 'MSCEDCFFHCNTLCALSLDEPCATFRPDHPEGLRPPRQMRFVFRQERRRQAAWAFPTAEEQAALHA' A
#
# COMPACT_ATOMS: atom_id res chain seq x y z
N MET A 1 -22.06 -6.49 -17.29
CA MET A 1 -21.38 -5.53 -16.41
C MET A 1 -20.91 -4.39 -17.29
N SER A 2 -21.51 -3.22 -17.14
CA SER A 2 -21.17 -1.98 -17.86
C SER A 2 -20.69 -0.91 -16.86
N CYS A 3 -20.30 0.27 -17.35
CA CYS A 3 -20.01 1.40 -16.45
C CYS A 3 -21.25 1.86 -15.66
N GLU A 4 -22.46 1.65 -16.18
CA GLU A 4 -23.72 1.99 -15.52
C GLU A 4 -23.91 1.22 -14.20
N ASP A 5 -23.37 0.00 -14.09
CA ASP A 5 -23.40 -0.83 -12.87
C ASP A 5 -22.32 -0.44 -11.84
N CYS A 6 -21.49 0.57 -12.15
CA CYS A 6 -20.36 0.97 -11.32
C CYS A 6 -20.80 1.93 -10.21
N PHE A 7 -20.33 1.69 -8.98
CA PHE A 7 -20.51 2.58 -7.83
C PHE A 7 -20.22 4.05 -8.17
N PHE A 8 -19.14 4.32 -8.92
CA PHE A 8 -18.79 5.70 -9.28
C PHE A 8 -19.79 6.32 -10.27
N HIS A 9 -20.34 5.55 -11.21
CA HIS A 9 -21.32 6.06 -12.16
C HIS A 9 -22.66 6.33 -11.46
N CYS A 10 -23.17 5.37 -10.68
CA CYS A 10 -24.40 5.51 -9.90
C CYS A 10 -24.38 6.75 -8.98
N ASN A 11 -23.19 7.12 -8.49
CA ASN A 11 -22.99 8.27 -7.60
C ASN A 11 -22.53 9.55 -8.33
N THR A 12 -22.51 9.58 -9.68
CA THR A 12 -22.04 10.73 -10.49
C THR A 12 -20.58 11.15 -10.25
N LEU A 13 -19.75 10.21 -9.80
CA LEU A 13 -18.33 10.38 -9.50
C LEU A 13 -17.40 9.79 -10.58
N CYS A 14 -17.94 9.14 -11.60
CA CYS A 14 -17.13 8.56 -12.66
C CYS A 14 -16.60 9.65 -13.59
N ALA A 15 -15.28 9.70 -13.76
CA ALA A 15 -14.63 10.69 -14.64
C ALA A 15 -14.69 10.33 -16.13
N LEU A 16 -15.06 9.09 -16.46
CA LEU A 16 -15.01 8.55 -17.82
C LEU A 16 -16.43 8.39 -18.39
N SER A 17 -16.63 8.86 -19.62
CA SER A 17 -17.87 8.67 -20.37
C SER A 17 -17.73 7.46 -21.30
N LEU A 18 -17.77 6.25 -20.72
CA LEU A 18 -17.62 4.97 -21.41
C LEU A 18 -18.83 4.08 -21.13
N ASP A 19 -19.24 3.30 -22.13
CA ASP A 19 -20.30 2.30 -21.98
C ASP A 19 -19.76 0.95 -21.44
N GLU A 20 -18.45 0.73 -21.53
CA GLU A 20 -17.75 -0.44 -20.99
C GLU A 20 -17.29 -0.23 -19.54
N PRO A 21 -17.00 -1.31 -18.77
CA PRO A 21 -16.46 -1.18 -17.43
C PRO A 21 -15.20 -0.31 -17.40
N CYS A 22 -15.24 0.77 -16.63
CA CYS A 22 -14.10 1.66 -16.48
C CYS A 22 -12.92 0.99 -15.76
N ALA A 23 -11.71 1.53 -15.92
CA ALA A 23 -10.50 0.99 -15.29
C ALA A 23 -10.58 0.92 -13.74
N THR A 24 -11.45 1.72 -13.14
CA THR A 24 -11.70 1.76 -11.70
C THR A 24 -13.03 1.08 -11.31
N PHE A 25 -13.59 0.23 -12.18
CA PHE A 25 -14.90 -0.39 -11.96
C PHE A 25 -15.00 -1.04 -10.58
N ARG A 26 -16.07 -0.70 -9.85
CA ARG A 26 -16.45 -1.30 -8.57
C ARG A 26 -17.96 -1.53 -8.61
N PRO A 27 -18.46 -2.76 -8.39
CA PRO A 27 -19.90 -3.01 -8.36
C PRO A 27 -20.61 -2.13 -7.33
N ASP A 28 -21.77 -1.57 -7.67
CA ASP A 28 -22.61 -0.82 -6.75
C ASP A 28 -23.37 -1.75 -5.78
N HIS A 29 -22.69 -2.17 -4.70
CA HIS A 29 -23.28 -3.02 -3.67
C HIS A 29 -23.97 -2.17 -2.59
N PRO A 30 -25.08 -2.61 -1.97
CA PRO A 30 -25.77 -1.86 -0.89
C PRO A 30 -24.90 -1.55 0.33
N GLU A 31 -23.80 -2.29 0.53
CA GLU A 31 -22.82 -2.02 1.59
C GLU A 31 -21.77 -0.94 1.23
N GLY A 32 -21.84 -0.40 0.01
CA GLY A 32 -20.90 0.59 -0.54
C GLY A 32 -19.51 0.01 -0.83
N LEU A 33 -18.54 0.92 -1.00
CA LEU A 33 -17.14 0.56 -1.19
C LEU A 33 -16.54 -0.01 0.10
N ARG A 34 -16.29 -1.32 0.13
CA ARG A 34 -15.54 -1.97 1.21
C ARG A 34 -14.06 -2.08 0.86
N PRO A 35 -13.17 -1.33 1.53
CA PRO A 35 -11.74 -1.51 1.33
C PRO A 35 -11.31 -2.90 1.84
N PRO A 36 -10.34 -3.55 1.18
CA PRO A 36 -9.74 -4.77 1.72
C PRO A 36 -9.11 -4.47 3.09
N ARG A 37 -9.08 -5.47 3.96
CA ARG A 37 -8.43 -5.32 5.27
C ARG A 37 -6.95 -5.02 5.06
N GLN A 38 -6.51 -3.87 5.57
CA GLN A 38 -5.10 -3.49 5.53
C GLN A 38 -4.26 -4.54 6.26
N MET A 39 -3.13 -4.92 5.66
CA MET A 39 -2.16 -5.79 6.32
C MET A 39 -1.62 -5.12 7.58
N ARG A 40 -1.37 -5.91 8.64
CA ARG A 40 -0.83 -5.41 9.90
C ARG A 40 0.65 -5.72 9.99
N PHE A 41 1.44 -4.79 10.51
CA PHE A 41 2.84 -5.05 10.83
C PHE A 41 2.96 -6.11 11.93
N VAL A 42 3.84 -7.09 11.70
CA VAL A 42 4.23 -8.09 12.71
C VAL A 42 5.66 -7.77 13.11
N PHE A 43 5.83 -7.17 14.29
CA PHE A 43 7.17 -6.87 14.83
C PHE A 43 7.78 -8.14 15.43
N ARG A 44 8.93 -8.59 14.89
CA ARG A 44 9.72 -9.65 15.53
C ARG A 44 10.50 -9.06 16.71
N GLN A 45 10.32 -9.61 17.91
CA GLN A 45 10.92 -9.07 19.13
C GLN A 45 12.44 -9.28 19.24
N GLU A 46 13.02 -10.24 18.51
CA GLU A 46 14.36 -10.77 18.86
C GLU A 46 15.56 -10.14 18.14
N ARG A 47 15.37 -9.34 17.08
CA ARG A 47 16.50 -8.75 16.32
C ARG A 47 16.68 -7.24 16.48
N ARG A 48 16.19 -6.66 17.57
CA ARG A 48 16.19 -5.20 17.75
C ARG A 48 17.57 -4.55 17.99
N ARG A 49 18.69 -5.26 17.98
CA ARG A 49 20.02 -4.64 18.20
C ARG A 49 21.18 -5.24 17.40
N GLN A 50 20.93 -5.95 16.31
CA GLN A 50 22.01 -6.34 15.41
C GLN A 50 21.82 -5.61 14.10
N ALA A 51 22.67 -4.63 13.84
CA ALA A 51 22.80 -4.05 12.52
C ALA A 51 23.09 -5.18 11.53
N ALA A 52 22.42 -5.17 10.37
CA ALA A 52 22.68 -6.14 9.30
C ALA A 52 24.13 -6.05 8.79
N TRP A 53 24.79 -4.93 9.08
CA TRP A 53 26.18 -4.63 8.80
C TRP A 53 26.88 -4.26 10.11
N ALA A 54 28.00 -4.92 10.42
CA ALA A 54 28.85 -4.50 11.51
C ALA A 54 29.59 -3.23 11.08
N PHE A 55 29.25 -2.09 11.66
CA PHE A 55 30.04 -0.87 11.49
C PHE A 55 31.38 -1.04 12.20
N PRO A 56 32.48 -0.54 11.62
CA PRO A 56 33.75 -0.46 12.33
C PRO A 56 33.56 0.29 13.66
N THR A 57 34.31 -0.12 14.68
CA THR A 57 34.34 0.63 15.93
C THR A 57 34.94 2.02 15.69
N ALA A 58 34.70 2.95 16.62
CA ALA A 58 35.33 4.27 16.56
C ALA A 58 36.88 4.16 16.52
N GLU A 59 37.44 3.15 17.19
CA GLU A 59 38.88 2.87 17.22
C GLU A 59 39.38 2.37 15.86
N GLU A 60 38.66 1.44 15.22
CA GLU A 60 38.99 0.95 13.88
C GLU A 60 38.95 2.07 12.85
N GLN A 61 37.93 2.95 12.93
CA GLN A 61 37.84 4.11 12.05
C GLN A 61 39.00 5.08 12.29
N ALA A 62 39.39 5.34 13.54
CA ALA A 62 40.50 6.24 13.85
C ALA A 62 41.85 5.73 13.30
N ALA A 63 42.09 4.41 13.37
CA ALA A 63 43.33 3.80 12.86
C ALA A 63 43.48 3.89 11.34
N LEU A 64 42.37 3.91 10.59
CA LEU A 64 42.38 4.01 9.13
C LEU A 64 42.76 5.41 8.60
N HIS A 65 42.58 6.46 9.41
CA HIS A 65 42.82 7.86 9.03
C HIS A 65 44.01 8.51 9.77
N ALA A 66 44.89 7.68 10.35
CA ALA A 66 46.14 8.09 10.97
C ALA A 66 47.32 7.92 10.02
#